data_AF-A0A1B6E6Y9-F1
#
_entry.id   AF-A0A1B6E6Y9-F1
#
_cell.length_a   1.000
_cell.length_b   1.000
_cell.length_c   1.000
_cell.angle_alpha   90.00
_cell.angle_beta   90.00
_cell.angle_gamma   90.00
#
_symmetry.space_group_name_H-M   'P 1'
#
loop_
_entity.id
_entity.type
_entity.pdbx_description
1 polymer ?
#
loop_
_entity_poly.entity_id
_entity_poly.type
_entity_poly.pdbx_seq_one_letter_code
_entity_poly.pdbx_strand_id
1 'polypeptide(L)'
;MHTIIFVFCCMLTFIAPITGSSWAGSQVVMDPTLICKKTRRLKGRVAEMCKNEPALLKEITKGVQLGTKECQFQFKNRRWNCTTAKKSLKKVLMRDTRESSFVNAIMAAGVTYSVTRACTQGDLIECSCDKTIKVARYVTGSGRLGTDSGMLQEGDWEWG
;
A
#
# COMPACT_ATOMS: atom_id res chain seq x y z
N MET A 1 -26.98 13.72 -39.56
CA MET A 1 -27.28 13.97 -38.13
C MET A 1 -26.35 13.18 -37.20
N HIS A 2 -26.19 11.86 -37.37
CA HIS A 2 -25.26 11.06 -36.54
C HIS A 2 -23.78 11.50 -36.58
N THR A 3 -23.27 11.90 -37.74
CA THR A 3 -21.88 12.36 -37.89
C THR A 3 -21.62 13.69 -37.18
N ILE A 4 -22.59 14.60 -37.21
CA ILE A 4 -22.51 15.90 -36.52
C ILE A 4 -22.54 15.69 -35.01
N ILE A 5 -23.39 14.78 -34.50
CA ILE A 5 -23.44 14.42 -33.08
C ILE A 5 -22.11 13.80 -32.63
N PHE A 6 -21.50 12.94 -33.44
CA PHE A 6 -20.22 12.31 -33.11
C PHE A 6 -19.07 13.32 -33.03
N VAL A 7 -19.01 14.27 -33.97
CA VAL A 7 -18.00 15.33 -33.99
C VAL A 7 -18.19 16.31 -32.84
N PHE A 8 -19.44 16.68 -32.53
CA PHE A 8 -19.74 17.57 -31.40
C PHE A 8 -19.39 16.91 -30.05
N CYS A 9 -19.68 15.62 -29.90
CA CYS A 9 -19.32 14.85 -28.70
C CYS A 9 -17.80 14.70 -28.55
N CYS A 10 -17.08 14.47 -29.65
CA CYS A 10 -15.62 14.33 -29.66
C CYS A 10 -14.92 15.66 -29.32
N MET A 11 -15.41 16.78 -29.85
CA MET A 11 -14.91 18.12 -29.53
C MET A 11 -15.21 18.51 -28.07
N LEU A 12 -16.37 18.13 -27.51
CA LEU A 12 -16.67 18.35 -26.09
C LEU A 12 -15.78 17.52 -25.16
N THR A 13 -15.38 16.30 -25.55
CA THR A 13 -14.42 15.49 -24.78
C THR A 13 -12.97 15.95 -24.90
N PHE A 14 -12.60 16.66 -25.98
CA PHE A 14 -11.24 17.17 -26.20
C PHE A 14 -11.02 18.60 -25.68
N ILE A 15 -12.07 19.43 -25.60
CA ILE A 15 -11.99 20.84 -25.18
C ILE A 15 -12.34 21.03 -23.70
N ALA A 16 -13.08 20.11 -23.07
CA ALA A 16 -13.11 20.06 -21.62
C ALA A 16 -11.71 19.62 -21.16
N PRO A 17 -10.96 20.46 -20.44
CA PRO A 17 -9.77 19.96 -19.80
C PRO A 17 -10.27 18.85 -18.87
N ILE A 18 -9.53 17.76 -18.79
CA ILE A 18 -9.73 16.76 -17.75
C ILE A 18 -9.30 17.40 -16.41
N THR A 19 -9.84 18.57 -16.05
CA THR A 19 -9.72 19.22 -14.75
C THR A 19 -10.66 18.49 -13.81
N GLY A 20 -10.25 17.28 -13.46
CA GLY A 20 -11.03 16.38 -12.62
C GLY A 20 -10.39 15.01 -12.45
N SER A 21 -9.48 14.60 -13.35
CA SER A 21 -8.60 13.49 -13.02
C SER A 21 -7.57 14.00 -12.02
N SER A 22 -7.74 13.68 -10.74
CA SER A 22 -6.64 13.60 -9.77
C SER A 22 -5.73 12.43 -10.12
N TRP A 23 -5.13 12.44 -11.31
CA TRP A 23 -4.03 11.55 -11.68
C TRP A 23 -2.68 12.02 -11.13
N ALA A 24 -2.63 13.23 -10.56
CA ALA A 24 -1.56 13.61 -9.66
C ALA A 24 -1.76 12.84 -8.35
N GLY A 25 -1.23 11.61 -8.31
CA GLY A 25 -1.17 10.81 -7.10
C GLY A 25 -0.62 11.67 -5.99
N SER A 26 -1.39 11.85 -4.93
CA SER A 26 -0.89 12.54 -3.73
C SER A 26 0.30 11.74 -3.24
N GLN A 27 1.48 12.35 -3.18
CA GLN A 27 2.69 11.75 -2.63
C GLN A 27 2.44 11.44 -1.15
N VAL A 28 1.99 10.23 -0.84
CA VAL A 28 1.73 9.82 0.54
C VAL A 28 3.07 9.64 1.23
N VAL A 29 3.34 10.49 2.22
CA VAL A 29 4.53 10.37 3.06
C VAL A 29 4.33 9.16 3.97
N MET A 30 4.95 8.02 3.65
CA MET A 30 4.82 6.75 4.38
C MET A 30 5.80 6.62 5.56
N ASP A 31 5.94 7.64 6.42
CA ASP A 31 6.68 7.47 7.69
C ASP A 31 5.74 7.58 8.92
N PRO A 32 5.10 6.47 9.32
CA PRO A 32 4.13 6.45 10.41
C PRO A 32 4.73 6.86 11.76
N THR A 33 6.03 6.60 11.98
CA THR A 33 6.71 6.91 13.26
C THR A 33 6.98 8.40 13.43
N LEU A 34 7.29 9.10 12.34
CA LEU A 34 7.48 10.55 12.35
C LEU A 34 6.15 11.31 12.33
N ILE A 35 5.11 10.71 11.74
CA ILE A 35 3.75 11.26 11.66
C ILE A 35 3.15 11.42 13.07
N CYS A 36 3.13 10.37 13.89
CA CYS A 36 2.49 10.47 15.21
C CYS A 36 3.40 11.12 16.28
N LYS A 37 4.72 11.17 16.10
CA LYS A 37 5.63 11.86 17.03
C LYS A 37 5.57 13.40 16.90
N LYS A 38 5.16 13.92 15.73
CA LYS A 38 5.03 15.36 15.46
C LYS A 38 3.58 15.86 15.61
N THR A 39 2.81 15.23 16.50
CA THR A 39 1.37 15.47 16.75
C THR A 39 0.99 16.93 16.93
N ARG A 40 1.85 17.79 17.48
CA ARG A 40 1.55 19.24 17.64
C ARG A 40 1.29 19.99 16.33
N ARG A 41 1.67 19.46 15.16
CA ARG A 41 1.47 20.14 13.86
C ARG A 41 0.67 19.34 12.83
N LEU A 42 0.25 18.11 13.14
CA LEU A 42 -0.63 17.38 12.23
C LEU A 42 -2.07 17.80 12.46
N LYS A 43 -2.73 18.24 11.38
CA LYS A 43 -4.17 18.49 11.33
C LYS A 43 -4.80 17.51 10.35
N GLY A 44 -6.02 17.05 10.64
CA GLY A 44 -6.80 16.16 9.78
C GLY A 44 -6.77 14.68 10.18
N ARG A 45 -7.30 13.83 9.31
CA ARG A 45 -7.61 12.40 9.54
C ARG A 45 -6.42 11.57 10.07
N VAL A 46 -5.19 11.89 9.65
CA VAL A 46 -3.98 11.19 10.09
C VAL A 46 -3.67 11.44 11.58
N ALA A 47 -3.95 12.65 12.10
CA ALA A 47 -3.74 12.96 13.52
C ALA A 47 -4.76 12.26 14.42
N GLU A 48 -5.97 12.02 13.89
CA GLU A 48 -7.03 11.29 14.56
C GLU A 48 -6.70 9.80 14.65
N MET A 49 -6.25 9.18 13.56
CA MET A 49 -5.73 7.80 13.57
C MET A 49 -4.59 7.61 14.60
N CYS A 50 -3.69 8.59 14.74
CA CYS A 50 -2.63 8.58 15.77
C CYS A 50 -3.15 8.50 17.21
N LYS A 51 -4.37 8.98 17.48
CA LYS A 51 -4.95 8.99 18.83
C LYS A 51 -5.88 7.81 19.07
N ASN A 52 -6.67 7.44 18.06
CA ASN A 52 -7.75 6.48 18.21
C ASN A 52 -7.27 5.03 17.97
N GLU A 53 -6.28 4.83 17.09
CA GLU A 53 -5.89 3.51 16.59
C GLU A 53 -4.39 3.19 16.81
N PRO A 54 -3.91 3.10 18.07
CA PRO A 54 -2.50 2.82 18.35
C PRO A 54 -2.07 1.39 17.95
N ALA A 55 -3.00 0.43 18.01
CA ALA A 55 -2.75 -0.96 17.62
C ALA A 55 -2.47 -1.10 16.12
N LEU A 56 -3.32 -0.49 15.28
CA LEU A 56 -3.13 -0.44 13.84
C LEU A 56 -1.78 0.23 13.48
N LEU A 57 -1.42 1.33 14.14
CA LEU A 57 -0.18 2.06 13.86
C LEU A 57 1.08 1.25 14.16
N LYS A 58 1.03 0.36 15.16
CA LYS A 58 2.12 -0.58 15.45
C LYS A 58 2.35 -1.51 14.26
N GLU A 59 1.29 -2.05 13.67
CA GLU A 59 1.37 -2.95 12.52
C GLU A 59 1.78 -2.21 11.25
N ILE A 60 1.27 -1.00 11.01
CA ILE A 60 1.75 -0.13 9.92
C ILE A 60 3.27 0.11 10.05
N THR A 61 3.75 0.36 11.26
CA THR A 61 5.19 0.58 11.51
C THR A 61 6.02 -0.65 11.18
N LYS A 62 5.56 -1.86 11.55
CA LYS A 62 6.21 -3.12 11.17
C LYS A 62 6.25 -3.29 9.65
N GLY A 63 5.14 -3.01 8.97
CA GLY A 63 5.05 -3.09 7.51
C GLY A 63 6.00 -2.13 6.78
N VAL A 64 6.14 -0.89 7.26
CA VAL A 64 7.12 0.07 6.72
C VAL A 64 8.56 -0.40 6.94
N GLN A 65 8.87 -0.98 8.11
CA GLN A 65 10.20 -1.55 8.35
C GLN A 65 10.50 -2.71 7.40
N LEU A 66 9.50 -3.56 7.16
CA LEU A 66 9.61 -4.66 6.21
C LEU A 66 9.88 -4.15 4.79
N GLY A 67 9.07 -3.20 4.30
CA GLY A 67 9.27 -2.58 2.98
C GLY A 67 10.61 -1.86 2.86
N THR A 68 11.12 -1.27 3.95
CA THR A 68 12.46 -0.66 3.99
C THR A 68 13.56 -1.70 3.82
N LYS A 69 13.48 -2.82 4.54
CA LYS A 69 14.46 -3.91 4.43
C LYS A 69 14.49 -4.45 2.99
N GLU A 70 13.33 -4.64 2.39
CA GLU A 70 13.25 -5.13 1.02
C GLU A 70 13.78 -4.13 -0.01
N CYS A 71 13.45 -2.85 0.16
CA CYS A 71 14.00 -1.81 -0.68
C CYS A 71 15.55 -1.78 -0.63
N GLN A 72 16.13 -1.98 0.55
CA GLN A 72 17.59 -2.09 0.70
C GLN A 72 18.14 -3.35 0.04
N PHE A 73 17.43 -4.47 0.15
CA PHE A 73 17.82 -5.73 -0.48
C PHE A 73 17.86 -5.62 -2.01
N GLN A 74 16.80 -5.06 -2.62
CA GLN A 74 16.70 -4.91 -4.08
C GLN A 74 17.71 -3.91 -4.66
N PHE A 75 18.05 -2.87 -3.89
CA PHE A 75 18.97 -1.83 -4.31
C PHE A 75 20.38 -1.96 -3.74
N LYS A 76 20.74 -3.11 -3.13
CA LYS A 76 22.03 -3.32 -2.45
C LYS A 76 23.26 -3.06 -3.34
N ASN A 77 23.15 -3.36 -4.63
CA ASN A 77 24.24 -3.20 -5.62
C ASN A 77 24.07 -1.95 -6.51
N ARG A 78 23.23 -0.99 -6.11
CA ARG A 78 22.98 0.26 -6.85
C ARG A 78 23.64 1.44 -6.14
N ARG A 79 23.96 2.51 -6.91
CA ARG A 79 24.51 3.77 -6.36
C ARG A 79 23.58 4.39 -5.32
N TRP A 80 22.28 4.24 -5.51
CA TRP A 80 21.24 4.54 -4.53
C TRP A 80 20.77 3.23 -3.91
N ASN A 81 20.97 3.06 -2.60
CA ASN A 81 20.80 1.77 -1.89
C ASN A 81 19.67 1.79 -0.86
N CYS A 82 18.72 2.71 -0.98
CA CYS A 82 17.58 2.88 -0.07
C CYS A 82 17.93 3.15 1.41
N THR A 83 19.21 3.23 1.81
CA THR A 83 19.62 3.53 3.20
C THR A 83 19.22 4.94 3.64
N THR A 84 19.13 5.87 2.69
CA THR A 84 18.71 7.24 2.95
C THR A 84 17.22 7.31 3.31
N ALA A 85 16.40 6.29 3.07
CA ALA A 85 14.96 6.30 3.34
C ALA A 85 14.64 6.77 4.77
N LYS A 86 15.28 6.22 5.81
CA LYS A 86 14.97 6.60 7.21
C LYS A 86 15.12 8.09 7.56
N LYS A 87 15.96 8.85 6.85
CA LYS A 87 16.11 10.32 7.05
C LYS A 87 15.58 11.15 5.88
N SER A 88 15.25 10.52 4.76
CA SER A 88 14.99 11.21 3.50
C SER A 88 13.82 10.63 2.70
N LEU A 89 13.00 9.74 3.26
CA LEU A 89 11.75 9.29 2.63
C LEU A 89 10.99 10.51 2.12
N LYS A 90 10.82 11.53 2.96
CA LYS A 90 10.26 12.82 2.53
C LYS A 90 10.99 13.45 1.33
N LYS A 91 12.33 13.48 1.30
CA LYS A 91 13.09 14.14 0.21
C LYS A 91 13.07 13.32 -1.09
N VAL A 92 13.04 12.00 -0.99
CA VAL A 92 12.94 11.07 -2.12
C VAL A 92 11.51 11.08 -2.67
N LEU A 93 10.49 11.00 -1.81
CA LEU A 93 9.07 11.10 -2.19
C LEU A 93 8.66 12.49 -2.71
N MET A 94 9.40 13.55 -2.36
CA MET A 94 9.18 14.89 -2.91
C MET A 94 9.81 15.09 -4.30
N ARG A 95 10.52 14.08 -4.82
CA ARG A 95 11.04 14.07 -6.18
C ARG A 95 10.35 12.96 -6.96
N ASP A 96 9.91 13.29 -8.17
CA ASP A 96 9.30 12.31 -9.08
C ASP A 96 10.42 11.53 -9.78
N THR A 97 10.97 10.52 -9.11
CA THR A 97 12.00 9.63 -9.67
C THR A 97 11.52 8.19 -9.67
N ARG A 98 12.17 7.33 -10.48
CA ARG A 98 11.84 5.90 -10.53
C ARG A 98 12.04 5.22 -9.17
N GLU A 99 13.02 5.69 -8.40
CA GLU A 99 13.31 5.20 -7.06
C GLU A 99 12.18 5.56 -6.08
N SER A 100 11.60 6.77 -6.19
CA SER A 100 10.50 7.17 -5.31
C SER A 100 9.21 6.42 -5.61
N SER A 101 8.91 6.14 -6.88
CA SER A 101 7.77 5.28 -7.24
C SER A 101 7.93 3.86 -6.70
N PHE A 102 9.14 3.29 -6.78
CA PHE A 102 9.41 1.96 -6.23
C PHE A 102 9.26 1.94 -4.70
N VAL A 103 9.83 2.95 -4.02
CA VAL A 103 9.70 3.09 -2.56
C VAL A 103 8.24 3.19 -2.14
N ASN A 104 7.43 4.01 -2.81
CA ASN A 104 6.02 4.12 -2.45
C ASN A 104 5.28 2.78 -2.62
N ALA A 105 5.52 2.09 -3.75
CA ALA A 105 4.91 0.79 -4.02
C ALA A 105 5.31 -0.27 -2.97
N ILE A 106 6.60 -0.41 -2.67
CA ILE A 106 7.08 -1.44 -1.73
C ILE A 106 6.68 -1.14 -0.28
N MET A 107 6.59 0.14 0.10
CA MET A 107 6.09 0.53 1.42
C MET A 107 4.60 0.25 1.55
N ALA A 108 3.80 0.57 0.53
CA ALA A 108 2.38 0.24 0.52
C ALA A 108 2.16 -1.27 0.63
N ALA A 109 2.89 -2.06 -0.15
CA ALA A 109 2.85 -3.52 -0.08
C ALA A 109 3.22 -4.04 1.32
N GLY A 110 4.31 -3.55 1.92
CA GLY A 110 4.73 -3.95 3.26
C GLY A 110 3.69 -3.62 4.35
N VAL A 111 3.06 -2.43 4.29
CA VAL A 111 2.00 -2.02 5.21
C VAL A 111 0.76 -2.91 5.05
N THR A 112 0.24 -3.04 3.83
CA THR A 112 -0.94 -3.88 3.55
C THR A 112 -0.72 -5.28 4.07
N TYR A 113 0.45 -5.84 3.77
CA TYR A 113 0.78 -7.19 4.17
C TYR A 113 0.85 -7.38 5.70
N SER A 114 1.53 -6.48 6.42
CA SER A 114 1.60 -6.56 7.88
C SER A 114 0.23 -6.40 8.54
N VAL A 115 -0.60 -5.48 8.03
CA VAL A 115 -1.95 -5.24 8.57
C VAL A 115 -2.87 -6.43 8.28
N THR A 116 -2.88 -6.94 7.04
CA THR A 116 -3.66 -8.13 6.68
C THR A 116 -3.26 -9.32 7.54
N ARG A 117 -1.97 -9.49 7.79
CA ARG A 117 -1.47 -10.56 8.65
C ARG A 117 -1.95 -10.42 10.09
N ALA A 118 -1.83 -9.23 10.67
CA ALA A 118 -2.34 -8.96 12.02
C ALA A 118 -3.86 -9.21 12.12
N CYS A 119 -4.63 -8.86 11.09
CA CYS A 119 -6.05 -9.17 11.00
C CYS A 119 -6.33 -10.68 11.01
N THR A 120 -5.54 -11.46 10.26
CA THR A 120 -5.70 -12.93 10.26
C THR A 120 -5.31 -13.60 11.56
N GLN A 121 -4.35 -13.01 12.29
CA GLN A 121 -3.88 -13.51 13.59
C GLN A 121 -4.81 -13.10 14.74
N GLY A 122 -5.71 -12.13 14.53
CA GLY A 122 -6.58 -11.58 15.56
C GLY A 122 -5.91 -10.53 16.45
N ASP A 123 -4.75 -10.01 16.02
CA ASP A 123 -4.01 -8.97 16.74
C ASP A 123 -4.65 -7.57 16.60
N LEU A 124 -5.56 -7.40 15.63
CA LEU A 124 -6.26 -6.15 15.38
C LEU A 124 -7.79 -6.35 15.49
N ILE A 125 -8.43 -5.55 16.34
CA ILE A 125 -9.87 -5.68 16.69
C ILE A 125 -10.83 -5.10 15.64
N GLU A 126 -10.36 -4.18 14.80
CA GLU A 126 -11.18 -3.50 13.78
C GLU A 126 -11.43 -4.33 12.52
N CYS A 127 -10.75 -5.47 12.36
CA CYS A 127 -10.89 -6.34 11.21
C CYS A 127 -11.18 -7.77 11.65
N SER A 128 -11.98 -8.46 10.84
CA SER A 128 -12.30 -9.87 11.03
C SER A 128 -12.19 -10.59 9.71
N CYS A 129 -11.64 -11.81 9.73
CA CYS A 129 -11.65 -12.67 8.55
C CYS A 129 -13.07 -13.16 8.31
N ASP A 130 -13.60 -12.87 7.13
CA ASP A 130 -14.86 -13.47 6.69
C ASP A 130 -14.63 -14.98 6.46
N LYS A 131 -15.08 -15.79 7.42
CA LYS A 131 -14.99 -17.26 7.37
C LYS A 131 -15.99 -17.88 6.41
N THR A 132 -16.89 -17.09 5.82
CA THR A 132 -17.91 -17.58 4.89
C THR A 132 -17.39 -17.73 3.47
N ILE A 133 -16.31 -17.02 3.11
CA ILE A 133 -15.60 -17.22 1.83
C ILE A 133 -14.65 -18.42 1.98
N LYS A 134 -15.22 -19.63 2.03
CA LYS A 134 -14.48 -20.81 1.56
C LYS A 134 -14.35 -20.63 0.06
N VAL A 135 -13.19 -20.11 -0.37
CA VAL A 135 -12.80 -19.90 -1.78
C VAL A 135 -13.53 -20.90 -2.67
N ALA A 136 -14.47 -20.38 -3.47
CA ALA A 136 -14.96 -21.11 -4.63
C ALA A 136 -13.72 -21.48 -5.44
N ARG A 137 -13.31 -22.74 -5.33
CA ARG A 137 -12.16 -23.28 -6.03
C ARG A 137 -12.31 -22.90 -7.50
N TYR A 138 -11.21 -22.46 -8.10
CA TYR A 138 -11.03 -22.63 -9.53
C TYR A 138 -11.09 -24.15 -9.78
N VAL A 139 -12.28 -24.69 -10.08
CA VAL A 139 -12.45 -26.10 -10.42
C VAL A 139 -12.08 -26.24 -11.89
N THR A 140 -10.80 -26.42 -12.15
CA THR A 140 -10.35 -27.16 -13.32
C THR A 140 -9.61 -28.39 -12.84
N GLY A 141 -10.21 -29.56 -13.06
CA GLY A 141 -9.52 -30.84 -13.09
C GLY A 141 -9.44 -31.61 -11.76
N SER A 142 -10.18 -32.71 -11.73
CA SER A 142 -10.04 -33.90 -10.88
C SER A 142 -8.69 -34.06 -10.14
N GLY A 143 -8.76 -34.07 -8.80
CA GLY A 143 -7.68 -34.51 -7.92
C GLY A 143 -8.06 -34.31 -6.46
N ARG A 144 -8.16 -35.40 -5.66
CA ARG A 144 -8.42 -35.32 -4.21
C ARG A 144 -7.31 -34.51 -3.55
N LEU A 145 -7.65 -33.43 -2.85
CA LEU A 145 -6.71 -32.78 -1.95
C LEU A 145 -7.39 -32.47 -0.61
N GLY A 146 -6.76 -32.96 0.43
CA GLY A 146 -7.27 -33.02 1.80
C GLY A 146 -7.58 -31.66 2.40
N THR A 147 -8.31 -31.73 3.51
CA THR A 147 -8.51 -30.62 4.42
C THR A 147 -7.18 -30.24 5.05
N ASP A 148 -6.51 -29.25 4.48
CA ASP A 148 -5.61 -28.40 5.25
C ASP A 148 -6.18 -26.99 5.23
N SER A 149 -6.83 -26.62 6.32
CA SER A 149 -7.08 -25.21 6.64
C SER A 149 -5.73 -24.63 7.07
N GLY A 150 -4.85 -24.43 6.09
CA GLY A 150 -3.61 -23.73 6.27
C GLY A 150 -3.91 -22.28 6.63
N MET A 151 -3.94 -21.99 7.93
CA MET A 151 -3.22 -20.84 8.48
C MET A 151 -2.03 -20.58 7.56
N LEU A 152 -1.86 -19.36 7.02
CA LEU A 152 -0.58 -19.01 6.40
C LEU A 152 0.47 -19.22 7.49
N GLN A 153 1.12 -20.38 7.46
CA GLN A 153 2.13 -20.75 8.41
C GLN A 153 3.22 -19.68 8.34
N GLU A 154 3.71 -19.34 9.51
CA GLU A 154 4.93 -18.59 9.76
C GLU A 154 6.07 -19.23 8.96
N GLY A 155 6.20 -18.84 7.70
CA GLY A 155 7.25 -19.19 6.78
C GLY A 155 7.75 -17.89 6.17
N ASP A 156 9.06 -17.80 5.99
CA ASP A 156 9.75 -16.66 5.42
C ASP A 156 9.01 -16.23 4.14
N TRP A 157 8.27 -15.13 4.26
CA TRP A 157 7.74 -14.49 3.07
C TRP A 157 8.95 -14.05 2.26
N GLU A 158 9.06 -14.53 1.03
CA GLU A 158 10.13 -14.14 0.13
C GLU A 158 9.56 -13.16 -0.89
N TRP A 159 10.27 -12.08 -1.11
CA TRP A 159 9.89 -11.06 -2.07
C TRP A 159 10.23 -11.54 -3.49
N GLY A 160 9.29 -12.26 -4.11
CA GLY A 160 9.39 -12.69 -5.51
C GLY A 160 10.14 -13.99 -5.72
#